data_AF-D2Q1F1-F1
#
_entry.id   AF-D2Q1F1-F1
#
_cell.length_a   1.000
_cell.length_b   1.000
_cell.length_c   1.000
_cell.angle_alpha   90.00
_cell.angle_beta   90.00
_cell.angle_gamma   90.00
#
_symmetry.space_group_name_H-M   'P 1'
#
loop_
_entity.id
_entity.type
_entity.pdbx_description
1 polymer ?
#
loop_
_entity_poly.entity_id
_entity_poly.type
_entity_poly.pdbx_seq_one_letter_code
_entity_poly.pdbx_strand_id
1 'polypeptide(L)'
;MSNQQPPYGPPQPPYQPQQGPQYGPPPQYGQPQQYGQPQYGQPQYQGPQPYQPQYPQYGGQQFGPPPGGPGFGWGPQFGQQPPKRKKSKAWIAVPIVLGFALVAGLWTIGVINKHNRHKDYAQPQPQPTYSYPAPSEQPGSPDPSAPVTQPTSRPTVPRPTRTTPPPPREPTAWEVASRDKIYRVGVQRGAGCREPRVQASSVAGARSYYLPVKACLDRAWRPQLGAAGDPFRSPNLVAMSGPAISPCGGGAPSAFYCSANETIYMDAVDDVKLYRRSSHPQSRAFHRAAMLDTLAHEYGHHVQYLSGTLRAYRKLAYEAPTRAKELELARRKELQATCFGAIFIGANRQSYPVTGSLKRQWNWLTANSGDEYAPVRDHGSREVQPYWVNRAFNSRNLAACNTFTATSDKVR
;
A
#
# COMPACT_ATOMS: atom_id res chain seq x y z
N MET A 1 -19.80 35.96 66.49
CA MET A 1 -19.16 36.69 65.37
C MET A 1 -19.74 36.12 64.08
N SER A 2 -20.56 36.91 63.40
CA SER A 2 -21.20 36.55 62.12
C SER A 2 -20.18 36.42 61.00
N ASN A 3 -20.38 35.47 60.08
CA ASN A 3 -19.76 35.49 58.76
C ASN A 3 -20.86 35.33 57.71
N GLN A 4 -21.09 36.40 56.94
CA GLN A 4 -22.06 36.46 55.85
C GLN A 4 -21.41 35.96 54.56
N GLN A 5 -22.10 35.09 53.82
CA GLN A 5 -21.82 34.80 52.41
C GLN A 5 -22.43 35.89 51.51
N PRO A 6 -21.81 36.24 50.37
CA PRO A 6 -22.38 37.19 49.42
C PRO A 6 -23.51 36.56 48.57
N PRO A 7 -24.46 37.37 48.06
CA PRO A 7 -25.65 36.86 47.37
C PRO A 7 -25.38 36.42 45.92
N TYR A 8 -26.13 35.38 45.52
CA TYR A 8 -26.21 34.86 44.16
C TYR A 8 -26.71 35.93 43.17
N GLY A 9 -26.03 36.05 42.02
CA GLY A 9 -26.45 36.89 40.91
C GLY A 9 -27.68 36.33 40.16
N PRO A 10 -28.37 37.16 39.35
CA PRO A 10 -29.62 36.78 38.69
C PRO A 10 -29.44 35.72 37.59
N PRO A 11 -30.48 34.92 37.30
CA PRO A 11 -30.43 33.85 36.31
C PRO A 11 -30.28 34.38 34.87
N GLN A 12 -29.47 33.68 34.07
CA GLN A 12 -29.27 33.94 32.64
C GLN A 12 -30.54 33.58 31.84
N PRO A 13 -30.91 34.36 30.80
CA PRO A 13 -32.05 34.04 29.94
C PRO A 13 -31.77 32.83 29.02
N PRO A 14 -32.82 32.13 28.54
CA PRO A 14 -32.67 30.93 27.73
C PRO A 14 -32.07 31.21 26.34
N TYR A 15 -31.20 30.30 25.92
CA TYR A 15 -30.47 30.32 24.65
C TYR A 15 -31.43 30.21 23.46
N GLN A 16 -31.50 31.22 22.59
CA GLN A 16 -32.14 31.12 21.28
C GLN A 16 -31.11 30.63 20.23
N PRO A 17 -31.38 29.56 19.48
CA PRO A 17 -30.49 29.14 18.41
C PRO A 17 -30.55 30.15 17.25
N GLN A 18 -29.41 30.77 16.95
CA GLN A 18 -29.23 31.57 15.73
C GLN A 18 -29.38 30.67 14.50
N GLN A 19 -30.27 31.06 13.59
CA GLN A 19 -30.37 30.47 12.26
C GLN A 19 -29.10 30.85 11.46
N GLY A 20 -28.32 29.85 11.04
CA GLY A 20 -27.20 30.05 10.14
C GLY A 20 -27.65 30.55 8.76
N PRO A 21 -26.76 31.19 7.98
CA PRO A 21 -27.12 31.73 6.68
C PRO A 21 -27.55 30.63 5.71
N GLN A 22 -28.70 30.83 5.06
CA GLN A 22 -29.16 30.01 3.95
C GLN A 22 -28.18 30.16 2.77
N TYR A 23 -27.54 29.06 2.38
CA TYR A 23 -26.81 28.99 1.12
C TYR A 23 -27.81 28.87 -0.03
N GLY A 24 -27.85 29.88 -0.91
CA GLY A 24 -28.56 29.81 -2.19
C GLY A 24 -27.96 28.74 -3.12
N PRO A 25 -28.68 28.32 -4.17
CA PRO A 25 -28.19 27.32 -5.11
C PRO A 25 -26.94 27.81 -5.86
N PRO A 26 -26.01 26.90 -6.21
CA PRO A 26 -24.77 27.26 -6.88
C PRO A 26 -25.03 27.82 -8.29
N PRO A 27 -24.20 28.78 -8.77
CA PRO A 27 -24.33 29.30 -10.13
C PRO A 27 -24.00 28.21 -11.16
N GLN A 28 -24.83 28.14 -12.21
CA GLN A 28 -24.54 27.33 -13.40
C GLN A 28 -23.40 27.98 -14.18
N TYR A 29 -22.26 27.30 -14.26
CA TYR A 29 -21.16 27.72 -15.13
C TYR A 29 -21.49 27.35 -16.58
N GLY A 30 -21.69 28.38 -17.40
CA GLY A 30 -21.74 28.28 -18.86
C GLY A 30 -20.40 27.81 -19.43
N GLN A 31 -20.45 27.18 -20.61
CA GLN A 31 -19.28 26.64 -21.30
C GLN A 31 -18.23 27.72 -21.60
N PRO A 32 -16.91 27.41 -21.52
CA PRO A 32 -15.90 28.34 -21.98
C PRO A 32 -15.84 28.38 -23.51
N GLN A 33 -15.94 29.59 -24.07
CA GLN A 33 -15.59 29.89 -25.45
C GLN A 33 -14.10 29.61 -25.72
N GLN A 34 -13.81 29.01 -26.87
CA GLN A 34 -12.46 28.90 -27.41
C GLN A 34 -11.90 30.28 -27.74
N TYR A 35 -10.85 30.69 -27.04
CA TYR A 35 -10.00 31.81 -27.44
C TYR A 35 -8.66 31.27 -27.95
N GLY A 36 -8.27 31.72 -29.15
CA GLY A 36 -7.07 31.30 -29.86
C GLY A 36 -5.77 31.69 -29.16
N GLN A 37 -4.74 30.88 -29.38
CA GLN A 37 -3.39 31.10 -28.87
C GLN A 37 -2.70 32.30 -29.56
N PRO A 38 -2.02 33.19 -28.83
CA PRO A 38 -0.99 34.04 -29.41
C PRO A 38 0.33 33.27 -29.50
N GLN A 39 0.95 33.27 -30.70
CA GLN A 39 2.33 32.84 -30.89
C GLN A 39 3.29 33.85 -30.23
N TYR A 40 4.12 33.37 -29.31
CA TYR A 40 5.31 34.09 -28.86
C TYR A 40 6.57 33.33 -29.28
N GLY A 41 7.40 34.00 -30.07
CA GLY A 41 8.69 33.51 -30.55
C GLY A 41 9.70 33.33 -29.42
N GLN A 42 10.55 32.31 -29.55
CA GLN A 42 11.64 32.05 -28.60
C GLN A 42 12.87 32.91 -28.93
N PRO A 43 13.54 33.52 -27.94
CA PRO A 43 14.91 33.96 -28.08
C PRO A 43 15.89 32.80 -27.92
N GLN A 44 16.84 32.67 -28.86
CA GLN A 44 17.93 31.70 -28.78
C GLN A 44 18.94 32.11 -27.71
N TYR A 45 19.18 31.22 -26.75
CA TYR A 45 20.30 31.30 -25.81
C TYR A 45 21.29 30.19 -26.16
N GLN A 46 22.50 30.57 -26.58
CA GLN A 46 23.63 29.67 -26.78
C GLN A 46 24.37 29.50 -25.44
N GLY A 47 24.34 28.29 -24.88
CA GLY A 47 25.20 27.87 -23.77
C GLY A 47 26.31 26.92 -24.24
N PRO A 48 27.48 26.89 -23.58
CA PRO A 48 28.64 26.12 -24.02
C PRO A 48 28.50 24.60 -23.80
N GLN A 49 29.04 23.83 -24.75
CA GLN A 49 29.01 22.37 -24.83
C GLN A 49 29.90 21.67 -23.78
N PRO A 50 29.53 20.47 -23.28
CA PRO A 50 30.41 19.67 -22.44
C PRO A 50 31.39 18.80 -23.25
N TYR A 51 32.63 18.77 -22.74
CA TYR A 51 33.79 17.99 -23.20
C TYR A 51 33.56 16.47 -23.19
N GLN A 52 33.99 15.79 -24.27
CA GLN A 52 34.05 14.32 -24.40
C GLN A 52 35.52 13.91 -24.70
N PRO A 53 36.10 12.91 -24.00
CA PRO A 53 37.45 12.42 -24.33
C PRO A 53 37.49 11.52 -25.57
N GLN A 54 38.51 11.75 -26.41
CA GLN A 54 38.78 11.10 -27.69
C GLN A 54 39.42 9.70 -27.55
N TYR A 55 39.08 8.79 -28.46
CA TYR A 55 39.90 7.62 -28.81
C TYR A 55 40.30 7.71 -30.30
N PRO A 56 41.54 7.32 -30.68
CA PRO A 56 42.09 7.64 -32.00
C PRO A 56 41.57 6.73 -33.12
N GLN A 57 41.24 7.38 -34.25
CA GLN A 57 40.91 6.81 -35.56
C GLN A 57 42.15 6.76 -36.44
N TYR A 58 42.41 5.61 -37.07
CA TYR A 58 43.25 5.48 -38.26
C TYR A 58 42.33 5.26 -39.48
N GLY A 59 42.42 6.15 -40.47
CA GLY A 59 41.80 5.98 -41.80
C GLY A 59 42.45 4.81 -42.57
N GLY A 60 41.90 4.28 -43.64
CA GLY A 60 40.84 4.68 -44.55
C GLY A 60 41.28 4.19 -45.94
N GLN A 61 40.40 3.57 -46.72
CA GLN A 61 40.34 3.65 -48.20
C GLN A 61 39.25 2.72 -48.77
N GLN A 62 38.47 3.27 -49.68
CA GLN A 62 37.39 2.65 -50.45
C GLN A 62 37.95 2.07 -51.75
N PHE A 63 37.53 0.86 -52.13
CA PHE A 63 37.53 0.38 -53.52
C PHE A 63 36.28 -0.46 -53.79
N GLY A 64 35.61 -0.20 -54.92
CA GLY A 64 34.35 -0.80 -55.36
C GLY A 64 34.46 -2.25 -55.87
N PRO A 65 33.33 -2.89 -56.29
CA PRO A 65 33.30 -4.30 -56.68
C PRO A 65 33.59 -4.49 -58.19
N PRO A 66 34.29 -5.57 -58.59
CA PRO A 66 33.63 -6.73 -59.26
C PRO A 66 34.44 -8.06 -59.08
N PRO A 67 34.30 -9.13 -59.91
CA PRO A 67 33.15 -9.90 -60.41
C PRO A 67 33.22 -11.40 -59.98
N GLY A 68 32.24 -12.23 -60.39
CA GLY A 68 32.02 -13.60 -59.88
C GLY A 68 32.70 -14.80 -60.58
N GLY A 69 32.59 -15.96 -59.91
CA GLY A 69 32.75 -17.36 -60.41
C GLY A 69 34.18 -17.79 -60.78
N PRO A 70 34.56 -19.10 -60.83
CA PRO A 70 33.81 -20.38 -60.80
C PRO A 70 34.19 -21.24 -59.56
N GLY A 71 33.67 -22.42 -59.19
CA GLY A 71 33.04 -23.55 -59.88
C GLY A 71 33.87 -24.82 -59.59
N PHE A 72 33.31 -25.80 -58.87
CA PHE A 72 33.83 -27.17 -58.76
C PHE A 72 32.71 -28.16 -59.14
N GLY A 73 32.92 -28.92 -60.23
CA GLY A 73 32.13 -30.07 -60.72
C GLY A 73 32.66 -31.40 -60.13
N TRP A 74 32.03 -32.58 -60.28
CA TRP A 74 31.46 -33.24 -61.48
C TRP A 74 30.38 -34.33 -61.13
N GLY A 75 29.46 -34.65 -62.06
CA GLY A 75 28.37 -35.67 -62.00
C GLY A 75 28.77 -37.10 -62.44
N PRO A 76 27.98 -37.93 -63.19
CA PRO A 76 26.53 -37.91 -63.58
C PRO A 76 25.79 -39.29 -63.43
N GLN A 77 24.45 -39.37 -63.66
CA GLN A 77 23.79 -40.37 -64.54
C GLN A 77 22.24 -40.30 -64.56
N PHE A 78 21.70 -40.76 -65.70
CA PHE A 78 20.36 -40.60 -66.27
C PHE A 78 19.25 -41.48 -65.65
N GLY A 79 17.98 -41.06 -65.81
CA GLY A 79 16.81 -41.95 -65.73
C GLY A 79 15.46 -41.21 -65.64
N GLN A 80 14.58 -41.39 -66.63
CA GLN A 80 13.23 -40.78 -66.72
C GLN A 80 12.10 -41.64 -66.09
N GLN A 81 11.06 -40.94 -65.60
CA GLN A 81 9.61 -41.29 -65.38
C GLN A 81 9.18 -42.28 -64.25
N PRO A 82 7.90 -42.30 -63.75
CA PRO A 82 6.64 -41.62 -64.14
C PRO A 82 5.84 -40.92 -62.97
N PRO A 83 4.66 -40.28 -63.18
CA PRO A 83 3.99 -39.49 -62.13
C PRO A 83 3.11 -40.35 -61.19
N LYS A 84 3.07 -40.01 -59.89
CA LYS A 84 2.21 -40.68 -58.89
C LYS A 84 0.96 -39.86 -58.53
N ARG A 85 -0.18 -40.58 -58.51
CA ARG A 85 -1.58 -40.16 -58.35
C ARG A 85 -1.89 -39.37 -57.07
N LYS A 86 -2.81 -38.39 -57.18
CA LYS A 86 -3.48 -37.70 -56.05
C LYS A 86 -4.40 -38.66 -55.27
N LYS A 87 -4.31 -38.67 -53.94
CA LYS A 87 -5.31 -39.29 -53.03
C LYS A 87 -6.10 -38.19 -52.31
N SER A 88 -7.42 -38.35 -52.23
CA SER A 88 -8.39 -37.41 -51.66
C SER A 88 -8.34 -37.36 -50.12
N LYS A 89 -8.45 -36.16 -49.55
CA LYS A 89 -8.44 -35.87 -48.10
C LYS A 89 -9.82 -35.98 -47.46
N ALA A 90 -10.54 -37.09 -47.68
CA ALA A 90 -11.91 -37.25 -47.17
C ALA A 90 -11.99 -37.71 -45.69
N TRP A 91 -10.88 -38.10 -45.05
CA TRP A 91 -10.90 -38.72 -43.71
C TRP A 91 -10.59 -37.78 -42.55
N ILE A 92 -10.32 -36.49 -42.82
CA ILE A 92 -9.93 -35.51 -41.77
C ILE A 92 -11.13 -34.73 -41.20
N ALA A 93 -12.31 -34.77 -41.85
CA ALA A 93 -13.45 -33.94 -41.46
C ALA A 93 -14.30 -34.52 -40.29
N VAL A 94 -14.27 -35.83 -40.06
CA VAL A 94 -15.15 -36.50 -39.08
C VAL A 94 -14.82 -36.21 -37.61
N PRO A 95 -13.54 -36.20 -37.15
CA PRO A 95 -13.25 -35.95 -35.73
C PRO A 95 -13.41 -34.48 -35.31
N ILE A 96 -13.39 -33.54 -36.26
CA ILE A 96 -13.52 -32.09 -35.97
C ILE A 96 -14.97 -31.74 -35.63
N VAL A 97 -15.94 -32.28 -36.37
CA VAL A 97 -17.37 -31.98 -36.15
C VAL A 97 -17.87 -32.58 -34.82
N LEU A 98 -17.39 -33.77 -34.44
CA LEU A 98 -17.74 -34.38 -33.16
C LEU A 98 -17.12 -33.62 -31.96
N GLY A 99 -15.93 -33.06 -32.12
CA GLY A 99 -15.29 -32.24 -31.08
C GLY A 99 -16.03 -30.94 -30.79
N PHE A 100 -16.54 -30.25 -31.82
CA PHE A 100 -17.31 -29.01 -31.64
C PHE A 100 -18.67 -29.25 -30.98
N ALA A 101 -19.34 -30.38 -31.28
CA ALA A 101 -20.62 -30.72 -30.66
C ALA A 101 -20.50 -30.99 -29.15
N LEU A 102 -19.41 -31.63 -28.71
CA LEU A 102 -19.13 -31.87 -27.28
C LEU A 102 -18.83 -30.57 -26.50
N VAL A 103 -18.08 -29.65 -27.10
CA VAL A 103 -17.78 -28.35 -26.49
C VAL A 103 -19.04 -27.48 -26.39
N ALA A 104 -19.90 -27.50 -27.39
CA ALA A 104 -21.18 -26.79 -27.35
C ALA A 104 -22.14 -27.37 -26.30
N GLY A 105 -22.23 -28.70 -26.18
CA GLY A 105 -23.06 -29.37 -25.16
C GLY A 105 -22.60 -29.12 -23.71
N LEU A 106 -21.28 -29.04 -23.48
CA LEU A 106 -20.75 -28.69 -22.15
C LEU A 106 -20.95 -27.21 -21.81
N TRP A 107 -20.99 -26.32 -22.81
CA TRP A 107 -21.24 -24.90 -22.60
C TRP A 107 -22.70 -24.61 -22.23
N THR A 108 -23.68 -25.30 -22.84
CA THR A 108 -25.10 -25.10 -22.52
C THR A 108 -25.47 -25.59 -21.11
N ILE A 109 -24.90 -26.72 -20.66
CA ILE A 109 -25.09 -27.22 -19.28
C ILE A 109 -24.49 -26.24 -18.25
N GLY A 110 -23.35 -25.60 -18.57
CA GLY A 110 -22.72 -24.60 -17.71
C GLY A 110 -23.53 -23.29 -17.56
N VAL A 111 -24.23 -22.87 -18.61
CA VAL A 111 -25.07 -21.66 -18.58
C VAL A 111 -26.36 -21.88 -17.80
N ILE A 112 -26.99 -23.06 -17.91
CA ILE A 112 -28.19 -23.42 -17.14
C ILE A 112 -27.87 -23.52 -15.64
N ASN A 113 -26.72 -24.07 -15.27
CA ASN A 113 -26.30 -24.15 -13.85
C ASN A 113 -25.91 -22.79 -13.25
N LYS A 114 -25.51 -21.82 -14.08
CA LYS A 114 -25.24 -20.44 -13.66
C LYS A 114 -26.53 -19.65 -13.38
N HIS A 115 -27.63 -19.96 -14.07
CA HIS A 115 -28.92 -19.29 -13.85
C HIS A 115 -29.64 -19.76 -12.57
N ASN A 116 -29.39 -21.00 -12.12
CA ASN A 116 -29.98 -21.54 -10.89
C ASN A 116 -29.25 -21.17 -9.59
N ARG A 117 -28.09 -20.48 -9.65
CA ARG A 117 -27.29 -20.09 -8.47
C ARG A 117 -27.54 -18.68 -7.94
N HIS A 118 -28.56 -17.98 -8.44
CA HIS A 118 -28.83 -16.58 -8.08
C HIS A 118 -30.00 -16.36 -7.10
N LYS A 119 -30.49 -17.39 -6.39
CA LYS A 119 -31.65 -17.22 -5.49
C LYS A 119 -31.40 -17.22 -3.98
N ASP A 120 -30.22 -17.54 -3.47
CA ASP A 120 -30.04 -17.68 -2.01
C ASP A 120 -28.83 -16.90 -1.46
N TYR A 121 -28.89 -15.57 -1.44
CA TYR A 121 -28.07 -14.76 -0.51
C TYR A 121 -28.81 -13.47 -0.11
N ALA A 122 -29.82 -13.62 0.75
CA ALA A 122 -30.29 -12.55 1.62
C ALA A 122 -30.33 -13.10 3.05
N GLN A 123 -29.21 -12.97 3.77
CA GLN A 123 -29.16 -13.18 5.22
C GLN A 123 -29.40 -11.82 5.89
N PRO A 124 -30.39 -11.69 6.79
CA PRO A 124 -30.64 -10.44 7.50
C PRO A 124 -29.55 -10.16 8.53
N GLN A 125 -29.02 -8.94 8.54
CA GLN A 125 -28.12 -8.43 9.57
C GLN A 125 -28.92 -8.24 10.88
N PRO A 126 -28.47 -8.76 12.04
CA PRO A 126 -29.05 -8.40 13.32
C PRO A 126 -28.64 -6.96 13.67
N GLN A 127 -29.63 -6.09 13.91
CA GLN A 127 -29.41 -4.77 14.52
C GLN A 127 -29.00 -4.94 15.99
N PRO A 128 -27.92 -4.31 16.47
CA PRO A 128 -27.66 -4.22 17.89
C PRO A 128 -28.59 -3.18 18.53
N THR A 129 -29.56 -3.63 19.32
CA THR A 129 -30.28 -2.81 20.28
C THR A 129 -29.36 -2.49 21.45
N TYR A 130 -28.85 -1.26 21.50
CA TYR A 130 -28.19 -0.74 22.70
C TYR A 130 -29.26 -0.27 23.69
N SER A 131 -29.52 -1.08 24.72
CA SER A 131 -30.25 -0.64 25.91
C SER A 131 -29.22 -0.14 26.93
N TYR A 132 -29.21 1.17 27.17
CA TYR A 132 -28.43 1.74 28.27
C TYR A 132 -29.16 1.46 29.59
N PRO A 133 -28.53 0.83 30.60
CA PRO A 133 -29.11 0.83 31.93
C PRO A 133 -29.02 2.25 32.51
N ALA A 134 -30.14 2.73 33.05
CA ALA A 134 -30.21 3.98 33.79
C ALA A 134 -29.39 3.89 35.09
N PRO A 135 -28.75 4.98 35.56
CA PRO A 135 -28.09 4.98 36.85
C PRO A 135 -29.14 4.97 37.97
N SER A 136 -29.15 3.92 38.79
CA SER A 136 -29.88 3.90 40.07
C SER A 136 -28.90 3.95 41.23
N GLU A 137 -28.63 5.12 41.77
CA GLU A 137 -28.08 5.25 43.12
C GLU A 137 -28.78 6.41 43.83
N GLN A 138 -29.72 6.07 44.72
CA GLN A 138 -30.15 6.93 45.81
C GLN A 138 -29.07 6.91 46.90
N PRO A 139 -28.79 8.03 47.58
CA PRO A 139 -28.01 8.01 48.81
C PRO A 139 -28.82 7.35 49.94
N GLY A 140 -28.31 6.25 50.48
CA GLY A 140 -28.85 5.63 51.70
C GLY A 140 -28.63 6.53 52.91
N SER A 141 -29.68 6.72 53.72
CA SER A 141 -29.59 7.36 55.04
C SER A 141 -28.84 6.46 56.02
N PRO A 142 -28.00 7.00 56.92
CA PRO A 142 -27.33 6.21 57.94
C PRO A 142 -28.29 5.81 59.08
N ASP A 143 -28.22 4.52 59.42
CA ASP A 143 -28.91 3.84 60.52
C ASP A 143 -28.34 4.27 61.89
N PRO A 144 -29.15 4.80 62.84
CA PRO A 144 -28.69 5.26 64.14
C PRO A 144 -28.74 4.11 65.16
N SER A 145 -27.93 3.07 64.99
CA SER A 145 -27.78 2.00 65.99
C SER A 145 -26.46 1.24 65.86
N ALA A 146 -25.34 1.90 66.19
CA ALA A 146 -24.07 1.23 66.44
C ALA A 146 -23.56 1.60 67.85
N PRO A 147 -23.17 0.63 68.70
CA PRO A 147 -22.68 0.93 70.04
C PRO A 147 -21.32 1.63 70.01
N VAL A 148 -21.20 2.73 70.76
CA VAL A 148 -19.95 3.45 70.99
C VAL A 148 -19.00 2.55 71.78
N THR A 149 -17.95 2.05 71.12
CA THR A 149 -16.86 1.33 71.79
C THR A 149 -15.78 2.36 72.17
N GLN A 150 -15.41 2.42 73.45
CA GLN A 150 -14.38 3.36 73.93
C GLN A 150 -12.99 3.01 73.37
N PRO A 151 -12.19 3.98 72.94
CA PRO A 151 -10.85 3.73 72.43
C PRO A 151 -9.83 3.57 73.58
N THR A 152 -9.25 2.38 73.73
CA THR A 152 -8.03 2.16 74.51
C THR A 152 -6.82 2.76 73.78
N SER A 153 -6.11 3.67 74.44
CA SER A 153 -4.88 4.32 73.96
C SER A 153 -3.67 3.38 74.08
N ARG A 154 -3.46 2.54 73.06
CA ARG A 154 -2.17 1.85 72.87
C ARG A 154 -1.26 2.71 71.97
N PRO A 155 -0.01 3.02 72.35
CA PRO A 155 0.89 3.78 71.49
C PRO A 155 1.24 2.95 70.24
N THR A 156 0.80 3.39 69.07
CA THR A 156 1.21 2.81 67.78
C THR A 156 2.57 3.38 67.41
N VAL A 157 3.61 2.56 67.48
CA VAL A 157 4.94 2.92 66.95
C VAL A 157 4.82 3.16 65.44
N PRO A 158 5.31 4.29 64.89
CA PRO A 158 5.25 4.55 63.45
C PRO A 158 6.05 3.47 62.71
N ARG A 159 5.36 2.60 61.98
CA ARG A 159 6.01 1.68 61.04
C ARG A 159 6.55 2.54 59.89
N PRO A 160 7.87 2.50 59.58
CA PRO A 160 8.40 3.27 58.47
C PRO A 160 7.70 2.82 57.19
N THR A 161 7.01 3.75 56.53
CA THR A 161 6.41 3.54 55.22
C THR A 161 7.52 3.21 54.24
N ARG A 162 7.57 1.96 53.78
CA ARG A 162 8.51 1.56 52.73
C ARG A 162 8.11 2.31 51.46
N THR A 163 8.89 3.31 51.08
CA THR A 163 8.69 4.06 49.84
C THR A 163 8.92 3.12 48.67
N THR A 164 7.84 2.65 48.03
CA THR A 164 7.94 1.91 46.77
C THR A 164 8.53 2.87 45.73
N PRO A 165 9.59 2.48 45.00
CA PRO A 165 10.09 3.30 43.89
C PRO A 165 8.93 3.64 42.95
N PRO A 166 8.88 4.88 42.42
CA PRO A 166 7.86 5.24 41.45
C PRO A 166 7.92 4.29 40.25
N PRO A 167 6.77 3.97 39.63
CA PRO A 167 6.76 3.10 38.46
C PRO A 167 7.63 3.70 37.34
N PRO A 168 8.23 2.86 36.48
CA PRO A 168 9.01 3.33 35.35
C PRO A 168 8.18 4.29 34.48
N ARG A 169 8.82 5.37 34.01
CA ARG A 169 8.18 6.32 33.10
C ARG A 169 7.75 5.62 31.81
N GLU A 170 6.53 5.87 31.36
CA GLU A 170 6.08 5.43 30.03
C GLU A 170 6.88 6.13 28.91
N PRO A 171 7.27 5.41 27.84
CA PRO A 171 7.99 6.00 26.73
C PRO A 171 7.13 7.04 26.00
N THR A 172 7.76 8.12 25.55
CA THR A 172 7.09 9.11 24.69
C THR A 172 6.76 8.50 23.32
N ALA A 173 5.82 9.10 22.59
CA ALA A 173 5.53 8.69 21.22
C ALA A 173 6.77 8.77 20.32
N TRP A 174 7.62 9.78 20.51
CA TRP A 174 8.88 9.87 19.79
C TRP A 174 9.81 8.69 20.11
N GLU A 175 9.95 8.30 21.38
CA GLU A 175 10.76 7.13 21.76
C GLU A 175 10.20 5.83 21.19
N VAL A 176 8.88 5.65 21.17
CA VAL A 176 8.26 4.49 20.52
C VAL A 176 8.61 4.45 19.03
N ALA A 177 8.44 5.55 18.30
CA ALA A 177 8.68 5.59 16.86
C ALA A 177 10.17 5.47 16.49
N SER A 178 11.05 6.13 17.26
CA SER A 178 12.50 6.24 16.96
C SER A 178 13.35 5.12 17.56
N ARG A 179 12.86 4.40 18.59
CA ARG A 179 13.61 3.33 19.28
C ARG A 179 12.87 1.99 19.27
N ASP A 180 11.92 1.82 18.36
CA ASP A 180 11.22 0.56 18.14
C ASP A 180 12.21 -0.62 18.07
N LYS A 181 11.86 -1.74 18.73
CA LYS A 181 12.69 -2.94 18.78
C LYS A 181 12.85 -3.60 17.41
N ILE A 182 11.92 -3.34 16.48
CA ILE A 182 11.96 -3.82 15.10
C ILE A 182 13.26 -3.46 14.39
N TYR A 183 13.87 -2.31 14.72
CA TYR A 183 15.14 -1.87 14.14
C TYR A 183 16.34 -2.71 14.62
N ARG A 184 16.21 -3.47 15.71
CA ARG A 184 17.29 -4.31 16.27
C ARG A 184 17.22 -5.76 15.81
N VAL A 185 16.15 -6.15 15.10
CA VAL A 185 15.96 -7.52 14.60
C VAL A 185 17.01 -7.92 13.56
N GLY A 186 17.54 -6.96 12.81
CA GLY A 186 18.59 -7.19 11.81
C GLY A 186 18.02 -7.49 10.42
N VAL A 187 18.58 -8.49 9.73
CA VAL A 187 18.30 -8.77 8.32
C VAL A 187 17.07 -9.68 8.15
N GLN A 188 16.11 -9.24 7.31
CA GLN A 188 15.00 -10.09 6.86
C GLN A 188 15.53 -11.19 5.93
N ARG A 189 15.32 -12.45 6.31
CA ARG A 189 15.58 -13.61 5.45
C ARG A 189 14.46 -13.78 4.43
N GLY A 190 14.79 -14.35 3.27
CA GLY A 190 13.78 -14.65 2.25
C GLY A 190 12.77 -15.69 2.76
N ALA A 191 11.50 -15.49 2.41
CA ALA A 191 10.36 -16.33 2.80
C ALA A 191 9.93 -17.30 1.68
N GLY A 192 10.76 -17.47 0.65
CA GLY A 192 10.48 -18.36 -0.49
C GLY A 192 9.27 -17.91 -1.33
N CYS A 193 9.00 -16.60 -1.39
CA CYS A 193 7.88 -16.06 -2.17
C CYS A 193 8.01 -16.41 -3.65
N ARG A 194 6.90 -16.65 -4.34
CA ARG A 194 6.86 -16.80 -5.80
C ARG A 194 5.89 -15.79 -6.38
N GLU A 195 6.23 -15.20 -7.52
CA GLU A 195 5.32 -14.32 -8.24
C GLU A 195 4.09 -15.12 -8.73
N PRO A 196 2.86 -14.69 -8.40
CA PRO A 196 1.67 -15.32 -8.93
C PRO A 196 1.63 -15.21 -10.46
N ARG A 197 1.44 -16.33 -11.15
CA ARG A 197 1.27 -16.38 -12.61
C ARG A 197 -0.17 -16.12 -13.03
N VAL A 198 -0.79 -15.10 -12.44
CA VAL A 198 -2.18 -14.72 -12.69
C VAL A 198 -2.21 -13.42 -13.48
N GLN A 199 -3.14 -13.33 -14.44
CA GLN A 199 -3.40 -12.09 -15.16
C GLN A 199 -4.33 -11.20 -14.33
N ALA A 200 -3.89 -9.99 -14.00
CA ALA A 200 -4.71 -8.99 -13.30
C ALA A 200 -5.66 -8.26 -14.26
N SER A 201 -6.34 -8.98 -15.16
CA SER A 201 -7.24 -8.43 -16.18
C SER A 201 -8.68 -8.21 -15.70
N SER A 202 -8.98 -8.59 -14.46
CA SER A 202 -10.26 -8.38 -13.76
C SER A 202 -10.01 -8.21 -12.26
N VAL A 203 -10.97 -7.66 -11.51
CA VAL A 203 -10.85 -7.51 -10.04
C VAL A 203 -10.61 -8.86 -9.37
N ALA A 204 -11.24 -9.94 -9.85
CA ALA A 204 -10.98 -11.30 -9.36
C ALA A 204 -9.56 -11.79 -9.68
N GLY A 205 -9.04 -11.43 -10.86
CA GLY A 205 -7.65 -11.72 -11.25
C GLY A 205 -6.63 -10.95 -10.40
N ALA A 206 -6.87 -9.66 -10.17
CA ALA A 206 -6.07 -8.83 -9.28
C ALA A 206 -6.10 -9.37 -7.84
N ARG A 207 -7.27 -9.73 -7.31
CA ARG A 207 -7.41 -10.40 -6.01
C ARG A 207 -6.61 -11.71 -5.95
N SER A 208 -6.67 -12.51 -7.00
CA SER A 208 -5.91 -13.77 -7.10
C SER A 208 -4.39 -13.54 -7.19
N TYR A 209 -3.95 -12.36 -7.60
CA TYR A 209 -2.57 -11.92 -7.49
C TYR A 209 -2.23 -11.46 -6.07
N TYR A 210 -3.04 -10.61 -5.44
CA TYR A 210 -2.71 -10.04 -4.13
C TYR A 210 -2.67 -11.09 -3.01
N LEU A 211 -3.61 -12.05 -2.99
CA LEU A 211 -3.74 -12.99 -1.86
C LEU A 211 -2.47 -13.85 -1.64
N PRO A 212 -1.85 -14.47 -2.67
CA PRO A 212 -0.60 -15.20 -2.47
C PRO A 212 0.60 -14.32 -2.12
N VAL A 213 0.66 -13.08 -2.64
CA VAL A 213 1.72 -12.11 -2.29
C VAL A 213 1.60 -11.71 -0.82
N LYS A 214 0.39 -11.37 -0.37
CA LYS A 214 0.06 -11.09 1.02
C LYS A 214 0.37 -12.27 1.95
N ALA A 215 0.00 -13.50 1.56
CA ALA A 215 0.36 -14.69 2.33
C ALA A 215 1.89 -14.87 2.44
N CYS A 216 2.66 -14.38 1.46
CA CYS A 216 4.11 -14.37 1.57
C CYS A 216 4.65 -13.24 2.47
N LEU A 217 4.05 -12.05 2.42
CA LEU A 217 4.33 -10.97 3.36
C LEU A 217 4.09 -11.45 4.81
N ASP A 218 3.02 -12.19 5.07
CA ASP A 218 2.74 -12.80 6.38
C ASP A 218 3.90 -13.70 6.85
N ARG A 219 4.39 -14.59 5.98
CA ARG A 219 5.55 -15.45 6.30
C ARG A 219 6.83 -14.66 6.48
N ALA A 220 7.00 -13.58 5.72
CA ALA A 220 8.20 -12.77 5.71
C ALA A 220 8.29 -11.80 6.88
N TRP A 221 7.18 -11.42 7.52
CA TRP A 221 7.12 -10.45 8.62
C TRP A 221 6.84 -11.06 10.01
N ARG A 222 6.17 -12.22 10.05
CA ARG A 222 5.89 -12.92 11.31
C ARG A 222 7.13 -13.14 12.20
N PRO A 223 8.27 -13.67 11.70
CA PRO A 223 9.43 -13.88 12.58
C PRO A 223 10.10 -12.59 13.07
N GLN A 224 9.97 -11.48 12.35
CA GLN A 224 10.61 -10.20 12.65
C GLN A 224 9.85 -9.48 13.74
N LEU A 225 8.52 -9.42 13.63
CA LEU A 225 7.65 -8.92 14.68
C LEU A 225 7.79 -9.78 15.94
N GLY A 226 7.81 -11.11 15.80
CA GLY A 226 8.08 -12.01 16.93
C GLY A 226 9.43 -11.75 17.61
N ALA A 227 10.49 -11.48 16.85
CA ALA A 227 11.81 -11.15 17.40
C ALA A 227 11.86 -9.75 18.05
N ALA A 228 11.03 -8.81 17.61
CA ALA A 228 10.84 -7.51 18.25
C ALA A 228 9.98 -7.59 19.54
N GLY A 229 9.28 -8.71 19.74
CA GLY A 229 8.35 -8.92 20.85
C GLY A 229 6.92 -8.48 20.54
N ASP A 230 6.59 -8.22 19.27
CA ASP A 230 5.29 -7.77 18.81
C ASP A 230 4.43 -8.97 18.34
N PRO A 231 3.19 -9.11 18.83
CA PRO A 231 2.33 -10.22 18.45
C PRO A 231 1.90 -10.11 16.99
N PHE A 232 2.27 -11.11 16.19
CA PHE A 232 1.88 -11.17 14.79
C PHE A 232 0.42 -11.60 14.62
N ARG A 233 -0.28 -10.90 13.72
CA ARG A 233 -1.53 -11.32 13.11
C ARG A 233 -1.53 -10.85 11.67
N SER A 234 -2.25 -11.55 10.80
CA SER A 234 -2.30 -11.24 9.38
C SER A 234 -3.37 -10.17 9.12
N PRO A 235 -3.14 -9.16 8.27
CA PRO A 235 -4.17 -8.20 7.92
C PRO A 235 -5.25 -8.89 7.06
N ASN A 236 -6.44 -8.30 7.00
CA ASN A 236 -7.41 -8.63 5.96
C ASN A 236 -6.99 -7.98 4.62
N LEU A 237 -7.58 -8.43 3.51
CA LEU A 237 -7.36 -7.81 2.19
C LEU A 237 -8.64 -7.71 1.38
N VAL A 238 -8.92 -6.51 0.88
CA VAL A 238 -10.03 -6.20 -0.01
C VAL A 238 -9.46 -5.72 -1.35
N ALA A 239 -9.81 -6.40 -2.44
CA ALA A 239 -9.59 -5.90 -3.79
C ALA A 239 -10.81 -5.06 -4.19
N MET A 240 -10.65 -3.74 -4.19
CA MET A 240 -11.73 -2.78 -4.40
C MET A 240 -12.20 -2.79 -5.87
N SER A 241 -13.51 -2.82 -6.08
CA SER A 241 -14.14 -2.66 -7.40
C SER A 241 -14.69 -1.24 -7.64
N GLY A 242 -14.26 -0.29 -6.82
CA GLY A 242 -14.68 1.11 -6.78
C GLY A 242 -14.28 1.73 -5.44
N PRO A 243 -14.64 2.99 -5.16
CA PRO A 243 -14.35 3.62 -3.88
C PRO A 243 -14.87 2.78 -2.72
N ALA A 244 -14.03 2.49 -1.73
CA ALA A 244 -14.43 1.71 -0.57
C ALA A 244 -14.85 2.60 0.60
N ILE A 245 -15.84 2.12 1.35
CA ILE A 245 -16.16 2.65 2.68
C ILE A 245 -15.46 1.76 3.71
N SER A 246 -14.70 2.38 4.61
CA SER A 246 -13.99 1.69 5.68
C SER A 246 -14.22 2.41 7.02
N PRO A 247 -13.90 1.76 8.14
CA PRO A 247 -13.88 2.44 9.44
C PRO A 247 -12.85 3.57 9.55
N CYS A 248 -11.89 3.67 8.62
CA CYS A 248 -10.91 4.75 8.55
C CYS A 248 -11.36 5.92 7.67
N GLY A 249 -12.60 5.87 7.14
CA GLY A 249 -13.15 6.86 6.21
C GLY A 249 -13.74 6.21 4.97
N GLY A 250 -14.49 7.00 4.20
CA GLY A 250 -15.13 6.56 2.96
C GLY A 250 -14.55 7.22 1.72
N GLY A 251 -14.61 6.51 0.59
CA GLY A 251 -14.37 7.08 -0.73
C GLY A 251 -12.89 7.21 -1.11
N ALA A 252 -11.99 6.48 -0.46
CA ALA A 252 -10.57 6.49 -0.83
C ALA A 252 -10.41 6.02 -2.29
N PRO A 253 -9.82 6.85 -3.17
CA PRO A 253 -9.71 6.55 -4.60
C PRO A 253 -8.53 5.65 -4.94
N SER A 254 -7.67 5.33 -3.96
CA SER A 254 -6.42 4.59 -4.12
C SER A 254 -6.27 3.54 -3.03
N ALA A 255 -5.24 2.68 -3.14
CA ALA A 255 -4.92 1.71 -2.10
C ALA A 255 -4.62 2.39 -0.75
N PHE A 256 -4.95 1.71 0.35
CA PHE A 256 -4.66 2.17 1.72
C PHE A 256 -4.77 1.03 2.75
N TYR A 257 -4.07 1.18 3.87
CA TYR A 257 -4.21 0.36 5.06
C TYR A 257 -5.10 1.04 6.11
N CYS A 258 -6.17 0.35 6.53
CA CYS A 258 -7.00 0.78 7.63
C CYS A 258 -6.65 0.04 8.92
N SER A 259 -6.09 0.74 9.90
CA SER A 259 -5.71 0.14 11.18
C SER A 259 -6.89 -0.19 12.09
N ALA A 260 -8.08 0.37 11.84
CA ALA A 260 -9.24 0.17 12.70
C ALA A 260 -9.87 -1.22 12.53
N ASN A 261 -9.69 -1.84 11.35
CA ASN A 261 -10.11 -3.21 11.05
C ASN A 261 -8.97 -4.06 10.45
N GLU A 262 -7.74 -3.56 10.55
CA GLU A 262 -6.51 -4.20 10.06
C GLU A 262 -6.62 -4.71 8.62
N THR A 263 -7.17 -3.89 7.73
CA THR A 263 -7.46 -4.29 6.35
C THR A 263 -6.62 -3.49 5.36
N ILE A 264 -5.99 -4.20 4.42
CA ILE A 264 -5.38 -3.61 3.23
C ILE A 264 -6.46 -3.53 2.13
N TYR A 265 -6.77 -2.33 1.69
CA TYR A 265 -7.66 -2.07 0.56
C TYR A 265 -6.80 -1.79 -0.66
N MET A 266 -6.85 -2.65 -1.67
CA MET A 266 -6.12 -2.52 -2.93
C MET A 266 -7.03 -1.97 -4.01
N ASP A 267 -6.59 -0.94 -4.75
CA ASP A 267 -7.33 -0.41 -5.90
C ASP A 267 -7.21 -1.32 -7.13
N ALA A 268 -8.04 -2.37 -7.12
CA ALA A 268 -8.05 -3.34 -8.20
C ALA A 268 -8.68 -2.77 -9.49
N VAL A 269 -9.47 -1.68 -9.43
CA VAL A 269 -10.07 -1.09 -10.64
C VAL A 269 -9.00 -0.44 -11.49
N ASP A 270 -8.19 0.43 -10.90
CA ASP A 270 -7.13 1.10 -11.65
C ASP A 270 -6.03 0.10 -12.04
N ASP A 271 -5.67 -0.86 -11.18
CA ASP A 271 -4.73 -1.93 -11.55
C ASP A 271 -5.20 -2.73 -12.77
N VAL A 272 -6.49 -3.07 -12.84
CA VAL A 272 -7.09 -3.78 -13.98
C VAL A 272 -7.13 -2.90 -15.22
N LYS A 273 -7.52 -1.64 -15.09
CA LYS A 273 -7.57 -0.67 -16.20
C LYS A 273 -6.20 -0.47 -16.81
N LEU A 274 -5.19 -0.29 -15.96
CA LEU A 274 -3.79 -0.19 -16.33
C LEU A 274 -3.32 -1.47 -17.03
N TYR A 275 -3.59 -2.64 -16.44
CA TYR A 275 -3.26 -3.94 -17.05
C TYR A 275 -3.88 -4.11 -18.44
N ARG A 276 -5.16 -3.76 -18.63
CA ARG A 276 -5.88 -3.89 -19.91
C ARG A 276 -5.36 -2.96 -20.99
N ARG A 277 -4.82 -1.79 -20.62
CA ARG A 277 -4.17 -0.85 -21.56
C ARG A 277 -2.77 -1.32 -21.98
N SER A 278 -2.20 -2.28 -21.26
CA SER A 278 -0.87 -2.81 -21.51
C SER A 278 -0.82 -3.92 -22.55
N SER A 279 -0.63 -3.53 -23.81
CA SER A 279 -0.40 -4.47 -24.92
C SER A 279 1.02 -5.05 -24.93
N HIS A 280 2.02 -4.31 -24.45
CA HIS A 280 3.43 -4.69 -24.52
C HIS A 280 3.94 -5.43 -23.26
N PRO A 281 4.88 -6.38 -23.39
CA PRO A 281 5.46 -7.11 -22.24
C PRO A 281 6.08 -6.19 -21.17
N GLN A 282 6.67 -5.06 -21.57
CA GLN A 282 7.28 -4.10 -20.65
C GLN A 282 6.24 -3.41 -19.78
N SER A 283 5.13 -2.96 -20.37
CA SER A 283 4.02 -2.32 -19.66
C SER A 283 3.33 -3.30 -18.69
N ARG A 284 3.20 -4.58 -19.08
CA ARG A 284 2.76 -5.63 -18.14
C ARG A 284 3.71 -5.84 -16.97
N ALA A 285 5.03 -5.74 -17.19
CA ALA A 285 6.01 -5.83 -16.10
C ALA A 285 5.92 -4.61 -15.16
N PHE A 286 5.69 -3.41 -15.71
CA PHE A 286 5.45 -2.22 -14.91
C PHE A 286 4.24 -2.37 -13.98
N HIS A 287 3.11 -2.87 -14.47
CA HIS A 287 1.94 -3.07 -13.61
C HIS A 287 2.18 -4.10 -12.51
N ARG A 288 2.85 -5.21 -12.81
CA ARG A 288 3.20 -6.18 -11.76
C ARG A 288 4.17 -5.60 -10.74
N ALA A 289 5.09 -4.72 -11.15
CA ALA A 289 5.96 -4.01 -10.22
C ALA A 289 5.15 -3.05 -9.33
N ALA A 290 4.23 -2.27 -9.90
CA ALA A 290 3.36 -1.37 -9.14
C ALA A 290 2.46 -2.12 -8.15
N MET A 291 1.79 -3.19 -8.59
CA MET A 291 0.94 -4.02 -7.71
C MET A 291 1.74 -4.62 -6.53
N LEU A 292 2.96 -5.10 -6.79
CA LEU A 292 3.85 -5.62 -5.75
C LEU A 292 4.28 -4.52 -4.79
N ASP A 293 4.72 -3.38 -5.32
CA ASP A 293 5.23 -2.24 -4.54
C ASP A 293 4.14 -1.66 -3.63
N THR A 294 2.95 -1.37 -4.18
CA THR A 294 1.81 -0.87 -3.42
C THR A 294 1.38 -1.85 -2.34
N LEU A 295 1.21 -3.14 -2.65
CA LEU A 295 0.82 -4.12 -1.62
C LEU A 295 1.87 -4.26 -0.53
N ALA A 296 3.16 -4.22 -0.87
CA ALA A 296 4.24 -4.29 0.11
C ALA A 296 4.32 -3.01 0.97
N HIS A 297 4.04 -1.84 0.38
CA HIS A 297 3.93 -0.56 1.09
C HIS A 297 2.76 -0.57 2.08
N GLU A 298 1.56 -0.96 1.66
CA GLU A 298 0.39 -1.04 2.57
C GLU A 298 0.60 -2.06 3.69
N TYR A 299 1.31 -3.16 3.40
CA TYR A 299 1.73 -4.09 4.42
C TYR A 299 2.76 -3.48 5.39
N GLY A 300 3.60 -2.54 4.91
CA GLY A 300 4.47 -1.73 5.75
C GLY A 300 3.69 -0.94 6.81
N HIS A 301 2.54 -0.35 6.48
CA HIS A 301 1.66 0.26 7.48
C HIS A 301 1.09 -0.75 8.48
N HIS A 302 0.81 -1.97 8.05
CA HIS A 302 0.42 -3.03 8.97
C HIS A 302 1.56 -3.38 9.95
N VAL A 303 2.81 -3.44 9.49
CA VAL A 303 3.99 -3.63 10.36
C VAL A 303 4.10 -2.47 11.36
N GLN A 304 3.97 -1.23 10.91
CA GLN A 304 3.95 -0.06 11.81
C GLN A 304 2.83 -0.11 12.84
N TYR A 305 1.67 -0.64 12.45
CA TYR A 305 0.55 -0.81 13.36
C TYR A 305 0.84 -1.87 14.43
N LEU A 306 1.40 -3.02 14.05
CA LEU A 306 1.73 -4.10 14.98
C LEU A 306 2.87 -3.72 15.94
N SER A 307 3.90 -3.01 15.46
CA SER A 307 5.00 -2.55 16.32
C SER A 307 4.66 -1.31 17.16
N GLY A 308 3.56 -0.62 16.81
CA GLY A 308 3.07 0.56 17.51
C GLY A 308 3.61 1.89 16.98
N THR A 309 4.53 1.90 16.00
CA THR A 309 5.02 3.16 15.40
C THR A 309 3.91 3.95 14.71
N LEU A 310 2.89 3.29 14.14
CA LEU A 310 1.75 3.99 13.52
C LEU A 310 0.93 4.75 14.57
N ARG A 311 0.71 4.15 15.74
CA ARG A 311 0.03 4.81 16.87
C ARG A 311 0.85 5.98 17.40
N ALA A 312 2.16 5.79 17.53
CA ALA A 312 3.08 6.84 17.94
C ALA A 312 3.08 8.02 16.95
N TYR A 313 3.15 7.75 15.65
CA TYR A 313 3.01 8.77 14.61
C TYR A 313 1.72 9.59 14.78
N ARG A 314 0.56 8.94 14.98
CA ARG A 314 -0.72 9.65 15.13
C ARG A 314 -0.70 10.64 16.28
N LYS A 315 -0.12 10.25 17.42
CA LYS A 315 0.06 11.14 18.57
C LYS A 315 0.99 12.32 18.22
N LEU A 316 2.14 12.03 17.62
CA LEU A 316 3.09 13.07 17.19
C LEU A 316 2.49 14.05 16.17
N ALA A 317 1.70 13.56 15.22
CA ALA A 317 1.05 14.38 14.21
C ALA A 317 -0.03 15.28 14.82
N TYR A 318 -0.83 14.73 15.74
CA TYR A 318 -1.83 15.51 16.48
C TYR A 318 -1.20 16.63 17.33
N GLU A 319 -0.06 16.33 17.95
CA GLU A 319 0.70 17.28 18.80
C GLU A 319 1.64 18.19 18.00
N ALA A 320 1.65 18.10 16.66
CA ALA A 320 2.59 18.86 15.85
C ALA A 320 2.31 20.37 15.93
N PRO A 321 3.30 21.21 16.24
CA PRO A 321 3.08 22.65 16.44
C PRO A 321 2.80 23.41 15.15
N THR A 322 3.14 22.82 14.00
CA THR A 322 2.96 23.43 12.69
C THR A 322 2.58 22.39 11.65
N ARG A 323 1.85 22.80 10.61
CA ARG A 323 1.54 21.96 9.45
C ARG A 323 2.81 21.42 8.79
N ALA A 324 3.88 22.22 8.72
CA ALA A 324 5.17 21.78 8.18
C ALA A 324 5.75 20.61 8.98
N LYS A 325 5.65 20.64 10.33
CA LYS A 325 6.14 19.55 11.17
C LYS A 325 5.25 18.31 11.06
N GLU A 326 3.94 18.50 10.99
CA GLU A 326 2.98 17.42 10.75
C GLU A 326 3.27 16.69 9.42
N LEU A 327 3.50 17.44 8.33
CA LEU A 327 3.87 16.89 7.02
C LEU A 327 5.23 16.18 7.05
N GLU A 328 6.21 16.68 7.78
CA GLU A 328 7.47 15.95 8.00
C GLU A 328 7.24 14.61 8.73
N LEU A 329 6.40 14.59 9.76
CA LEU A 329 6.04 13.35 10.46
C LEU A 329 5.29 12.39 9.53
N ALA A 330 4.42 12.91 8.66
CA ALA A 330 3.72 12.12 7.65
C ALA A 330 4.70 11.47 6.67
N ARG A 331 5.65 12.25 6.11
CA ARG A 331 6.72 11.73 5.24
C ARG A 331 7.57 10.68 5.93
N ARG A 332 7.91 10.85 7.21
CA ARG A 332 8.63 9.82 8.00
C ARG A 332 7.83 8.51 8.07
N LYS A 333 6.54 8.58 8.35
CA LYS A 333 5.64 7.40 8.38
C LYS A 333 5.57 6.73 7.00
N GLU A 334 5.34 7.50 5.93
CA GLU A 334 5.20 6.96 4.58
C GLU A 334 6.50 6.34 4.05
N LEU A 335 7.62 7.05 4.19
CA LEU A 335 8.93 6.54 3.78
C LEU A 335 9.34 5.29 4.55
N GLN A 336 8.90 5.15 5.80
CA GLN A 336 9.14 3.92 6.55
C GLN A 336 8.32 2.75 6.00
N ALA A 337 7.05 2.95 5.65
CA ALA A 337 6.23 1.92 5.02
C ALA A 337 6.81 1.48 3.67
N THR A 338 7.22 2.44 2.84
CA THR A 338 7.97 2.19 1.59
C THR A 338 9.26 1.41 1.84
N CYS A 339 10.04 1.82 2.85
CA CYS A 339 11.28 1.13 3.22
C CYS A 339 11.02 -0.33 3.65
N PHE A 340 10.01 -0.58 4.48
CA PHE A 340 9.60 -1.93 4.86
C PHE A 340 9.16 -2.77 3.65
N GLY A 341 8.40 -2.20 2.72
CA GLY A 341 8.07 -2.86 1.46
C GLY A 341 9.33 -3.27 0.67
N ALA A 342 10.31 -2.37 0.58
CA ALA A 342 11.58 -2.63 -0.10
C ALA A 342 12.46 -3.66 0.62
N ILE A 343 12.41 -3.78 1.96
CA ILE A 343 13.04 -4.88 2.72
C ILE A 343 12.47 -6.22 2.23
N PHE A 344 11.14 -6.33 2.15
CA PHE A 344 10.47 -7.56 1.69
C PHE A 344 10.86 -7.93 0.27
N ILE A 345 10.81 -6.97 -0.65
CA ILE A 345 11.20 -7.16 -2.06
C ILE A 345 12.67 -7.58 -2.15
N GLY A 346 13.56 -6.92 -1.39
CA GLY A 346 14.99 -7.25 -1.33
C GLY A 346 15.28 -8.63 -0.77
N ALA A 347 14.59 -9.04 0.30
CA ALA A 347 14.75 -10.34 0.95
C ALA A 347 14.29 -11.50 0.07
N ASN A 348 13.28 -11.26 -0.78
CA ASN A 348 12.67 -12.27 -1.63
C ASN A 348 13.08 -12.22 -3.10
N ARG A 349 14.00 -11.32 -3.49
CA ARG A 349 14.43 -11.08 -4.88
C ARG A 349 14.90 -12.32 -5.67
N GLN A 350 15.30 -13.39 -4.98
CA GLN A 350 15.71 -14.65 -5.62
C GLN A 350 14.52 -15.56 -5.91
N SER A 351 13.61 -15.73 -4.95
CA SER A 351 12.46 -16.64 -5.09
C SER A 351 11.29 -15.97 -5.82
N TYR A 352 11.10 -14.67 -5.57
CA TYR A 352 10.24 -13.77 -6.30
C TYR A 352 11.17 -12.96 -7.18
N PRO A 353 11.46 -13.39 -8.42
CA PRO A 353 12.53 -12.82 -9.21
C PRO A 353 12.18 -11.40 -9.65
N VAL A 354 12.38 -10.44 -8.74
CA VAL A 354 12.44 -9.00 -9.03
C VAL A 354 13.78 -8.75 -9.72
N THR A 355 13.89 -9.31 -10.91
CA THR A 355 15.03 -9.30 -11.82
C THR A 355 14.54 -8.91 -13.22
N GLY A 356 15.46 -8.77 -14.17
CA GLY A 356 15.12 -8.51 -15.57
C GLY A 356 14.20 -7.30 -15.76
N SER A 357 13.11 -7.48 -16.51
CA SER A 357 12.15 -6.41 -16.79
C SER A 357 11.40 -5.94 -15.55
N LEU A 358 11.02 -6.83 -14.63
CA LEU A 358 10.31 -6.47 -13.41
C LEU A 358 11.16 -5.53 -12.54
N LYS A 359 12.46 -5.86 -12.37
CA LYS A 359 13.40 -4.99 -11.64
C LYS A 359 13.58 -3.63 -12.28
N ARG A 360 13.74 -3.57 -13.61
CA ARG A 360 13.89 -2.30 -14.33
C ARG A 360 12.67 -1.40 -14.14
N GLN A 361 11.48 -1.97 -14.24
CA GLN A 361 10.24 -1.21 -14.07
C GLN A 361 10.02 -0.80 -12.61
N TRP A 362 10.36 -1.65 -11.64
CA TRP A 362 10.32 -1.28 -10.22
C TRP A 362 11.30 -0.15 -9.88
N ASN A 363 12.55 -0.24 -10.37
CA ASN A 363 13.52 0.85 -10.20
C ASN A 363 13.03 2.15 -10.86
N TRP A 364 12.40 2.07 -12.03
CA TRP A 364 11.82 3.23 -12.69
C TRP A 364 10.66 3.81 -11.87
N LEU A 365 9.75 2.96 -11.37
CA LEU A 365 8.66 3.37 -10.48
C LEU A 365 9.22 4.15 -9.29
N THR A 366 10.13 3.55 -8.52
CA THR A 366 10.76 4.18 -7.36
C THR A 366 11.44 5.52 -7.69
N ALA A 367 12.14 5.61 -8.82
CA ALA A 367 12.83 6.83 -9.25
C ALA A 367 11.88 7.96 -9.68
N ASN A 368 10.63 7.61 -9.98
CA ASN A 368 9.58 8.54 -10.40
C ASN A 368 8.42 8.61 -9.39
N SER A 369 8.54 7.93 -8.25
CA SER A 369 7.66 8.05 -7.11
C SER A 369 8.10 9.29 -6.32
N GLY A 370 7.20 10.24 -6.11
CA GLY A 370 7.46 11.46 -5.36
C GLY A 370 6.19 12.30 -5.25
N ASP A 371 6.10 13.09 -4.19
CA ASP A 371 4.93 13.90 -3.87
C ASP A 371 4.94 15.31 -4.48
N GLU A 372 5.88 15.63 -5.40
CA GLU A 372 6.04 16.97 -5.96
C GLU A 372 4.78 17.52 -6.64
N TYR A 373 3.97 16.62 -7.20
CA TYR A 373 2.76 16.94 -7.95
C TYR A 373 1.49 16.56 -7.18
N ALA A 374 1.61 16.05 -5.95
CA ALA A 374 0.48 15.73 -5.12
C ALA A 374 -0.07 17.01 -4.45
N PRO A 375 -1.39 17.12 -4.24
CA PRO A 375 -1.98 18.24 -3.49
C PRO A 375 -1.43 18.37 -2.07
N VAL A 376 -0.97 17.26 -1.49
CA VAL A 376 -0.37 17.18 -0.16
C VAL A 376 0.98 16.49 -0.27
N ARG A 377 2.02 17.09 0.33
CA ARG A 377 3.40 16.57 0.31
C ARG A 377 3.72 15.79 1.58
N ASP A 378 3.17 14.59 1.66
CA ASP A 378 3.21 13.70 2.81
C ASP A 378 3.89 12.35 2.55
N HIS A 379 4.35 12.07 1.33
CA HIS A 379 4.94 10.77 0.94
C HIS A 379 6.45 10.83 0.65
N GLY A 380 7.02 12.04 0.61
CA GLY A 380 8.43 12.28 0.34
C GLY A 380 8.69 12.53 -1.13
N SER A 381 9.78 13.24 -1.39
CA SER A 381 10.21 13.67 -2.71
C SER A 381 10.79 12.52 -3.54
N ARG A 382 10.78 12.67 -4.87
CA ARG A 382 11.45 11.76 -5.81
C ARG A 382 12.94 11.62 -5.57
N GLU A 383 13.55 12.55 -4.85
CA GLU A 383 14.97 12.45 -4.48
C GLU A 383 15.20 11.55 -3.26
N VAL A 384 14.25 11.44 -2.32
CA VAL A 384 14.40 10.62 -1.11
C VAL A 384 13.81 9.22 -1.25
N GLN A 385 12.83 9.03 -2.12
CA GLN A 385 12.22 7.71 -2.36
C GLN A 385 13.27 6.65 -2.77
N PRO A 386 14.14 6.89 -3.78
CA PRO A 386 15.21 5.96 -4.13
C PRO A 386 16.23 5.76 -3.01
N TYR A 387 16.47 6.75 -2.16
CA TYR A 387 17.41 6.63 -1.05
C TYR A 387 16.96 5.53 -0.07
N TRP A 388 15.71 5.56 0.38
CA TRP A 388 15.18 4.57 1.32
C TRP A 388 14.98 3.21 0.66
N VAL A 389 14.42 3.18 -0.54
CA VAL A 389 14.14 1.93 -1.27
C VAL A 389 15.42 1.17 -1.58
N ASN A 390 16.45 1.83 -2.13
CA ASN A 390 17.69 1.14 -2.48
C ASN A 390 18.45 0.66 -1.24
N ARG A 391 18.48 1.47 -0.17
CA ARG A 391 19.12 1.09 1.09
C ARG A 391 18.45 -0.15 1.69
N ALA A 392 17.12 -0.19 1.70
CA ALA A 392 16.34 -1.32 2.17
C ALA A 392 16.51 -2.57 1.31
N PHE A 393 16.33 -2.46 0.00
CA PHE A 393 16.42 -3.58 -0.93
C PHE A 393 17.78 -4.28 -0.88
N ASN A 394 18.86 -3.50 -0.76
CA ASN A 394 20.22 -4.03 -0.74
C ASN A 394 20.59 -4.64 0.62
N SER A 395 20.39 -3.89 1.71
CA SER A 395 20.79 -4.32 3.05
C SER A 395 19.87 -5.41 3.62
N ARG A 396 18.56 -5.31 3.32
CA ARG A 396 17.48 -6.09 3.93
C ARG A 396 17.44 -5.97 5.46
N ASN A 397 18.14 -4.98 6.03
CA ASN A 397 18.26 -4.78 7.46
C ASN A 397 17.21 -3.78 7.93
N LEU A 398 16.39 -4.17 8.91
CA LEU A 398 15.28 -3.36 9.40
C LEU A 398 15.77 -2.05 10.06
N ALA A 399 16.99 -2.01 10.59
CA ALA A 399 17.63 -0.78 11.07
C ALA A 399 17.73 0.30 9.98
N ALA A 400 17.78 -0.09 8.70
CA ALA A 400 17.85 0.82 7.58
C ALA A 400 16.56 1.61 7.35
N CYS A 401 15.46 1.29 8.04
CA CYS A 401 14.15 1.91 7.89
C CYS A 401 13.74 2.81 9.06
N ASN A 402 14.69 3.22 9.91
CA ASN A 402 14.44 4.19 10.97
C ASN A 402 14.40 5.63 10.40
N THR A 403 13.28 5.98 9.78
CA THR A 403 13.03 7.31 9.22
C THR A 403 12.81 8.36 10.31
N PHE A 404 12.41 7.99 11.52
CA PHE A 404 12.16 8.92 12.63
C PHE A 404 13.46 9.55 13.16
N THR A 405 14.59 8.85 13.08
CA THR A 405 15.89 9.41 13.47
C THR A 405 16.65 10.08 12.31
N ALA A 406 16.10 10.06 11.10
CA ALA A 406 16.75 10.66 9.94
C ALA A 406 16.71 12.20 9.98
N THR A 407 17.69 12.84 9.36
CA THR A 407 17.69 14.29 9.15
C THR A 407 16.54 14.70 8.22
N SER A 408 16.04 15.94 8.35
CA SER A 408 14.88 16.40 7.58
C SER A 408 15.10 16.37 6.06
N ASP A 409 16.33 16.52 5.57
CA ASP A 409 16.66 16.39 4.14
C ASP A 409 16.44 14.98 3.59
N LYS A 410 16.52 13.96 4.45
CA LYS A 410 16.28 12.55 4.09
C LYS A 410 14.82 12.14 4.16
N VAL A 411 13.94 13.04 4.60
CA VAL A 411 12.50 12.78 4.69
C VAL A 411 11.69 13.93 4.09
N ARG A 412 12.32 14.70 3.21
CA ARG A 412 11.68 15.82 2.54
C ARG A 412 10.72 15.35 1.45
#